data_AF-A0A959LL56-F1
#
_entry.id   AF-A0A959LL56-F1
#
_cell.length_a   1.000
_cell.length_b   1.000
_cell.length_c   1.000
_cell.angle_alpha   90.00
_cell.angle_beta   90.00
_cell.angle_gamma   90.00
#
_symmetry.space_group_name_H-M   'P 1'
#
loop_
_entity.id
_entity.type
_entity.pdbx_description
1 polymer ?
#
loop_
_entity_poly.entity_id
_entity_poly.type
_entity_poly.pdbx_seq_one_letter_code
_entity_poly.pdbx_strand_id
1 'polypeptide(L)'
;MKPRNNYVKFTTILFIIYLLSLVFCGVFFYYRIQLLNTAIDLVSNSNRIRQKIKQVEADVNRSESAQRGFLLTDDSIFLEHWQKANSHALKAIDTIKLLVADNPDQADHAARLQEITLERLGLLKKTMEVKNSFIDNPDMKKEYLLSGKKT
;
A
#
# COMPACT_ATOMS: atom_id res chain seq x y z
N MET A 1 70.76 30.82 -23.81
CA MET A 1 70.22 29.45 -23.58
C MET A 1 69.08 29.53 -22.57
N LYS A 2 67.82 29.51 -23.04
CA LYS A 2 66.61 29.65 -22.21
C LYS A 2 66.24 28.28 -21.61
N PRO A 3 65.85 28.17 -20.33
CA PRO A 3 65.74 26.88 -19.66
C PRO A 3 64.52 26.09 -20.18
N ARG A 4 64.77 25.12 -21.06
CA ARG A 4 63.79 24.14 -21.58
C ARG A 4 63.00 23.43 -20.47
N ASN A 5 63.56 23.37 -19.26
CA ASN A 5 63.00 22.66 -18.12
C ASN A 5 61.72 23.30 -17.53
N ASN A 6 61.51 24.61 -17.72
CA ASN A 6 60.35 25.30 -17.13
C ASN A 6 59.04 24.99 -17.87
N TYR A 7 59.10 24.73 -19.18
CA TYR A 7 57.92 24.39 -19.98
C TYR A 7 57.38 22.99 -19.65
N VAL A 8 58.27 22.01 -19.44
CA VAL A 8 57.88 20.64 -19.07
C VAL A 8 57.30 20.57 -17.67
N LYS A 9 57.85 21.33 -16.71
CA LYS A 9 57.27 21.47 -15.37
C LYS A 9 55.88 22.12 -15.41
N PHE A 10 55.68 23.12 -16.27
CA PHE A 10 54.39 23.77 -16.43
C PHE A 10 53.32 22.83 -17.01
N THR A 11 53.64 22.08 -18.08
CA THR A 11 52.68 21.14 -18.69
C THR A 11 52.34 19.96 -17.77
N THR A 12 53.30 19.45 -16.99
CA THR A 12 53.05 18.39 -16.00
C THR A 12 52.15 18.85 -14.86
N ILE A 13 52.32 20.10 -14.37
CA ILE A 13 51.41 20.68 -13.37
C ILE A 13 49.98 20.77 -13.92
N LEU A 14 49.80 21.23 -15.16
CA LEU A 14 48.47 21.29 -15.80
C LEU A 14 47.84 19.91 -15.94
N PHE A 15 48.63 18.89 -16.31
CA PHE A 15 48.14 17.52 -16.41
C PHE A 15 47.68 16.97 -15.05
N ILE A 16 48.43 17.24 -13.97
CA ILE A 16 48.05 16.83 -12.61
C ILE A 16 46.76 17.53 -12.17
N ILE A 17 46.61 18.83 -12.44
CA ILE A 17 45.39 19.58 -12.11
C ILE A 17 44.19 19.01 -12.88
N TYR A 18 44.37 18.69 -14.16
CA TYR A 18 43.32 18.06 -14.97
C TYR A 18 42.93 16.68 -14.41
N LEU A 19 43.92 15.86 -14.06
CA LEU A 19 43.68 14.54 -13.45
C LEU A 19 42.95 14.66 -12.11
N LEU A 20 43.36 15.59 -11.25
CA LEU A 20 42.69 15.87 -9.96
C LEU A 20 41.25 16.34 -10.15
N SER A 21 41.00 17.22 -11.12
CA SER A 21 39.66 17.68 -11.47
C SER A 21 38.76 16.53 -11.92
N LEU A 22 39.31 15.60 -12.72
CA LEU A 22 38.58 14.43 -13.20
C LEU A 22 38.22 13.48 -12.04
N VAL A 23 39.17 13.21 -11.13
CA VAL A 23 38.91 12.40 -9.93
C VAL A 23 37.87 13.07 -9.03
N PHE A 24 37.99 14.38 -8.81
CA PHE A 24 37.03 15.15 -8.01
C PHE A 24 35.61 15.08 -8.59
N CYS A 25 35.47 15.23 -9.91
CA CYS A 25 34.20 15.10 -10.61
C CYS A 25 33.59 13.71 -10.43
N GLY A 26 34.41 12.65 -10.56
CA GLY A 26 33.96 11.27 -10.35
C GLY A 26 33.44 11.01 -8.93
N VAL A 27 34.18 11.47 -7.92
CA VAL A 27 33.77 11.35 -6.51
C VAL A 27 32.49 12.15 -6.23
N PHE A 28 32.41 13.39 -6.72
CA PHE A 28 31.22 14.22 -6.58
C PHE A 28 29.99 13.55 -7.21
N PHE A 29 30.12 13.06 -8.44
CA PHE A 29 29.04 12.37 -9.15
C PHE A 29 28.60 11.09 -8.44
N TYR A 30 29.55 10.31 -7.91
CA TYR A 30 29.27 9.13 -7.10
C TYR A 30 28.41 9.45 -5.87
N TYR A 31 28.79 10.48 -5.09
CA TYR A 31 27.99 10.92 -3.94
C TYR A 31 26.59 11.40 -4.35
N ARG A 32 26.48 12.12 -5.47
CA ARG A 32 25.19 12.58 -5.99
C ARG A 32 24.28 11.41 -6.40
N ILE A 33 24.82 10.37 -7.04
CA ILE A 33 24.07 9.17 -7.40
C ILE A 33 23.54 8.45 -6.17
N GLN A 34 24.34 8.30 -5.11
CA GLN A 34 23.90 7.60 -3.90
C GLN A 34 22.75 8.33 -3.18
N LEU A 35 22.81 9.66 -3.13
CA LEU A 35 21.72 10.48 -2.59
C LEU A 35 20.44 10.34 -3.43
N LEU A 36 20.59 10.33 -4.77
CA LEU A 36 19.46 10.16 -5.69
C LEU A 36 18.79 8.80 -5.52
N ASN A 37 19.57 7.71 -5.40
CA ASN A 37 19.04 6.36 -5.19
C ASN A 37 18.19 6.27 -3.92
N THR A 38 18.66 6.89 -2.82
CA THR A 38 17.91 6.92 -1.55
C THR A 38 16.57 7.64 -1.69
N ALA A 39 16.53 8.75 -2.43
CA ALA A 39 15.28 9.48 -2.70
C ALA A 39 14.32 8.66 -3.58
N ILE A 40 14.85 7.93 -4.55
CA ILE A 40 14.06 7.01 -5.40
C ILE A 40 13.44 5.89 -4.55
N ASP A 41 14.18 5.31 -3.61
CA ASP A 41 13.70 4.23 -2.74
C ASP A 41 12.56 4.69 -1.84
N LEU A 42 12.64 5.91 -1.27
CA LEU A 42 11.56 6.49 -0.47
C LEU A 42 10.28 6.71 -1.27
N VAL A 43 10.39 7.27 -2.48
CA VAL A 43 9.25 7.46 -3.39
C VAL A 43 8.66 6.11 -3.80
N SER A 44 9.50 5.12 -4.09
CA SER A 44 9.10 3.76 -4.42
C SER A 44 8.31 3.13 -3.25
N ASN A 45 8.80 3.24 -2.01
CA ASN A 45 8.10 2.69 -0.84
C ASN A 45 6.74 3.34 -0.63
N SER A 46 6.66 4.67 -0.71
CA SER A 46 5.40 5.42 -0.61
C SER A 46 4.38 4.99 -1.68
N ASN A 47 4.85 4.81 -2.93
CA ASN A 47 4.00 4.31 -4.01
C ASN A 47 3.52 2.87 -3.77
N ARG A 48 4.36 1.99 -3.22
CA ARG A 48 3.98 0.62 -2.84
C ARG A 48 2.90 0.62 -1.76
N ILE A 49 3.05 1.44 -0.72
CA ILE A 49 2.04 1.60 0.35
C ILE A 49 0.73 2.09 -0.25
N ARG A 50 0.77 3.17 -1.07
CA ARG A 50 -0.42 3.72 -1.74
C ARG A 50 -1.11 2.68 -2.62
N GLN A 51 -0.37 1.88 -3.37
CA GLN A 51 -0.93 0.83 -4.22
C GLN A 51 -1.62 -0.25 -3.37
N LYS A 52 -1.04 -0.62 -2.23
CA LYS A 52 -1.67 -1.58 -1.31
C LYS A 52 -2.93 -1.03 -0.66
N ILE A 53 -2.97 0.24 -0.27
CA ILE A 53 -4.19 0.88 0.25
C ILE A 53 -5.31 0.85 -0.82
N LYS A 54 -4.99 1.21 -2.07
CA LYS A 54 -5.96 1.10 -3.18
C LYS A 54 -6.42 -0.34 -3.43
N GLN A 55 -5.55 -1.32 -3.20
CA GLN A 55 -5.91 -2.73 -3.30
C GLN A 55 -6.93 -3.10 -2.21
N VAL A 56 -6.72 -2.68 -0.96
CA VAL A 56 -7.66 -2.88 0.16
C VAL A 56 -9.03 -2.31 -0.18
N GLU A 57 -9.09 -1.05 -0.63
CA GLU A 57 -10.33 -0.40 -1.04
C GLU A 57 -11.05 -1.17 -2.15
N ALA A 58 -10.31 -1.57 -3.19
CA ALA A 58 -10.87 -2.33 -4.31
C ALA A 58 -11.41 -3.70 -3.87
N ASP A 59 -10.71 -4.39 -2.97
CA ASP A 59 -11.14 -5.70 -2.45
C ASP A 59 -12.35 -5.59 -1.52
N VAL A 60 -12.44 -4.53 -0.70
CA VAL A 60 -13.66 -4.24 0.09
C VAL A 60 -14.85 -3.96 -0.83
N ASN A 61 -14.66 -3.18 -1.90
CA ASN A 61 -15.72 -2.92 -2.89
C ASN A 61 -16.15 -4.19 -3.65
N ARG A 62 -15.22 -5.10 -3.96
CA ARG A 62 -15.54 -6.41 -4.54
C ARG A 62 -16.30 -7.29 -3.57
N SER A 63 -15.92 -7.29 -2.30
CA SER A 63 -16.63 -7.98 -1.24
C SER A 63 -18.08 -7.49 -1.15
N GLU A 64 -18.30 -6.17 -1.09
CA GLU A 64 -19.65 -5.61 -1.08
C GLU A 64 -20.46 -5.97 -2.33
N SER A 65 -19.83 -5.92 -3.51
CA SER A 65 -20.49 -6.28 -4.77
C SER A 65 -20.87 -7.77 -4.80
N ALA A 66 -19.99 -8.65 -4.34
CA ALA A 66 -20.26 -10.09 -4.21
C ALA A 66 -21.35 -10.37 -3.19
N GLN A 67 -21.31 -9.70 -2.03
CA GLN A 67 -22.36 -9.79 -1.02
C GLN A 67 -23.73 -9.42 -1.60
N ARG A 68 -23.84 -8.30 -2.33
CA ARG A 68 -25.08 -7.90 -3.01
C ARG A 68 -25.52 -8.94 -4.03
N GLY A 69 -24.59 -9.51 -4.81
CA GLY A 69 -24.88 -10.61 -5.73
C GLY A 69 -25.54 -11.79 -5.04
N PHE A 70 -24.94 -12.28 -3.94
CA PHE A 70 -25.49 -13.36 -3.12
C PHE A 70 -26.87 -13.00 -2.56
N LEU A 71 -27.03 -11.79 -2.02
CA LEU A 71 -28.31 -11.33 -1.47
C LEU A 71 -29.41 -11.24 -2.53
N LEU A 72 -29.09 -11.01 -3.80
CA LEU A 72 -30.05 -10.91 -4.90
C LEU A 72 -30.37 -12.26 -5.56
N THR A 73 -29.41 -13.17 -5.65
CA THR A 73 -29.55 -14.40 -6.46
C THR A 73 -29.56 -15.70 -5.65
N ASP A 74 -29.14 -15.68 -4.39
CA ASP A 74 -28.86 -16.89 -3.58
C ASP A 74 -27.81 -17.84 -4.20
N ASP A 75 -27.01 -17.36 -5.16
CA ASP A 75 -25.97 -18.17 -5.79
C ASP A 75 -24.69 -18.20 -4.93
N SER A 76 -24.31 -19.41 -4.50
CA SER A 76 -23.10 -19.70 -3.73
C SER A 76 -21.79 -19.22 -4.35
N ILE A 77 -21.72 -19.02 -5.68
CA ILE A 77 -20.53 -18.47 -6.35
C ILE A 77 -20.20 -17.08 -5.79
N PHE A 78 -21.21 -16.27 -5.48
CA PHE A 78 -21.00 -14.96 -4.89
C PHE A 78 -20.45 -15.02 -3.47
N LEU A 79 -20.75 -16.08 -2.71
CA LEU A 79 -20.18 -16.31 -1.39
C LEU A 79 -18.68 -16.60 -1.49
N GLU A 80 -18.26 -17.42 -2.48
CA GLU A 80 -16.84 -17.67 -2.74
C GLU A 80 -16.11 -16.37 -3.11
N HIS A 81 -16.68 -15.57 -4.01
CA HIS A 81 -16.11 -14.27 -4.39
C HIS A 81 -15.99 -13.32 -3.20
N TRP A 82 -16.99 -13.29 -2.32
CA TRP A 82 -16.96 -12.50 -1.08
C TRP A 82 -15.81 -12.95 -0.15
N GLN A 83 -15.69 -14.25 0.10
CA GLN A 83 -14.62 -14.81 0.96
C GLN A 83 -13.22 -14.51 0.39
N LYS A 84 -13.06 -14.68 -0.93
CA LYS A 84 -11.79 -14.43 -1.62
C LYS A 84 -11.40 -12.96 -1.52
N ALA A 85 -12.32 -12.05 -1.80
CA ALA A 85 -12.10 -10.61 -1.69
C ALA A 85 -11.71 -10.19 -0.27
N ASN A 86 -12.38 -10.71 0.76
CA ASN A 86 -12.02 -10.46 2.15
C ASN A 86 -10.59 -10.91 2.48
N SER A 87 -10.22 -12.12 2.05
CA SER A 87 -8.87 -12.64 2.28
C SER A 87 -7.80 -11.78 1.60
N HIS A 88 -8.09 -11.26 0.40
CA HIS A 88 -7.17 -10.39 -0.33
C HIS A 88 -7.00 -9.03 0.35
N ALA A 89 -8.10 -8.43 0.83
CA ALA A 89 -8.06 -7.19 1.59
C ALA A 89 -7.19 -7.32 2.85
N LEU A 90 -7.40 -8.40 3.64
CA LEU A 90 -6.62 -8.64 4.86
C LEU A 90 -5.14 -8.88 4.58
N LYS A 91 -4.80 -9.67 3.55
CA LYS A 91 -3.39 -9.87 3.13
C LYS A 91 -2.73 -8.57 2.66
N ALA A 92 -3.48 -7.70 1.98
CA ALA A 92 -2.96 -6.39 1.57
C ALA A 92 -2.67 -5.50 2.78
N ILE A 93 -3.53 -5.54 3.81
CA ILE A 93 -3.30 -4.84 5.09
C ILE A 93 -2.07 -5.39 5.82
N ASP A 94 -1.90 -6.71 5.89
CA ASP A 94 -0.70 -7.32 6.49
C ASP A 94 0.58 -6.87 5.76
N THR A 95 0.51 -6.74 4.43
CA THR A 95 1.64 -6.20 3.65
C THR A 95 1.89 -4.73 3.98
N ILE A 96 0.85 -3.90 4.14
CA ILE A 96 1.01 -2.50 4.53
C ILE A 96 1.71 -2.41 5.88
N LYS A 97 1.29 -3.20 6.87
CA LYS A 97 1.91 -3.23 8.20
C LYS A 97 3.41 -3.53 8.15
N LEU A 98 3.83 -4.44 7.28
CA LEU A 98 5.25 -4.73 7.07
C LEU A 98 6.00 -3.56 6.40
N LEU A 99 5.38 -2.85 5.47
CA LEU A 99 6.01 -1.72 4.76
C LEU A 99 6.16 -0.46 5.63
N VAL A 100 5.41 -0.37 6.73
CA VAL A 100 5.38 0.78 7.63
C VAL A 100 5.93 0.47 9.03
N ALA A 101 6.47 -0.73 9.25
CA ALA A 101 6.93 -1.18 10.58
C ALA A 101 7.96 -0.22 11.21
N ASP A 102 8.75 0.45 10.37
CA ASP A 102 9.83 1.34 10.73
C ASP A 102 9.33 2.75 11.14
N ASN A 103 8.05 3.05 10.90
CA ASN A 103 7.42 4.34 11.18
C ASN A 103 6.21 4.15 12.10
N PRO A 104 6.31 4.51 13.40
CA PRO A 104 5.26 4.24 14.37
C PRO A 104 3.94 4.95 14.04
N ASP A 105 3.97 6.17 13.50
CA ASP A 105 2.76 6.90 13.10
C ASP A 105 2.05 6.19 11.94
N GLN A 106 2.81 5.69 10.96
CA GLN A 106 2.23 4.93 9.85
C GLN A 106 1.77 3.53 10.28
N ALA A 107 2.43 2.91 11.25
CA ALA A 107 2.01 1.65 11.84
C ALA A 107 0.67 1.77 12.56
N ASP A 108 0.45 2.87 13.30
CA ASP A 108 -0.84 3.17 13.95
C ASP A 108 -1.95 3.35 12.90
N HIS A 109 -1.69 4.13 11.83
CA HIS A 109 -2.64 4.26 10.72
C HIS A 109 -2.96 2.91 10.04
N ALA A 110 -1.98 2.03 9.88
CA ALA A 110 -2.20 0.70 9.30
C ALA A 110 -3.02 -0.20 10.24
N ALA A 111 -2.83 -0.08 11.56
CA ALA A 111 -3.67 -0.76 12.55
C ALA A 111 -5.11 -0.24 12.50
N ARG A 112 -5.30 1.08 12.42
CA ARG A 112 -6.63 1.70 12.28
C ARG A 112 -7.31 1.28 10.98
N LEU A 113 -6.58 1.21 9.86
CA LEU A 113 -7.10 0.70 8.58
C LEU A 113 -7.59 -0.75 8.71
N GLN A 114 -6.87 -1.59 9.47
CA GLN A 114 -7.30 -2.95 9.74
C GLN A 114 -8.62 -3.00 10.51
N GLU A 115 -8.72 -2.22 11.58
CA GLU A 115 -9.90 -2.17 12.45
C GLU A 115 -11.16 -1.80 11.65
N ILE A 116 -11.12 -0.67 10.92
CA ILE A 116 -12.27 -0.21 10.12
C ILE A 116 -12.63 -1.19 9.00
N THR A 117 -11.63 -1.87 8.42
CA THR A 117 -11.87 -2.87 7.38
C THR A 117 -12.56 -4.09 7.97
N LEU A 118 -12.07 -4.60 9.11
CA LEU A 118 -12.69 -5.74 9.80
C LEU A 118 -14.13 -5.42 10.24
N GLU A 119 -14.37 -4.21 10.77
CA GLU A 119 -15.71 -3.74 11.12
C GLU A 119 -16.63 -3.77 9.89
N ARG A 120 -16.20 -3.17 8.78
CA ARG A 120 -16.97 -3.15 7.53
C ARG A 120 -17.29 -4.56 7.03
N LEU A 121 -16.29 -5.44 6.97
CA LEU A 121 -16.47 -6.83 6.53
C LEU A 121 -17.40 -7.61 7.47
N GLY A 122 -17.34 -7.35 8.77
CA GLY A 122 -18.23 -7.92 9.78
C GLY A 122 -19.69 -7.50 9.57
N LEU A 123 -19.94 -6.22 9.27
CA LEU A 123 -21.27 -5.72 8.93
C LEU A 123 -21.84 -6.39 7.67
N LEU A 124 -21.01 -6.53 6.62
CA LEU A 124 -21.43 -7.20 5.38
C LEU A 124 -21.82 -8.67 5.64
N LYS A 125 -21.05 -9.36 6.48
CA LYS A 125 -21.32 -10.74 6.90
C LYS A 125 -22.66 -10.85 7.64
N LYS A 126 -22.89 -10.00 8.64
CA LYS A 126 -24.12 -10.00 9.45
C LYS A 126 -25.37 -9.84 8.58
N THR A 127 -25.33 -8.97 7.57
CA THR A 127 -26.45 -8.76 6.65
C THR A 127 -26.78 -10.02 5.81
N MET A 128 -25.77 -10.82 5.44
CA MET A 128 -25.99 -12.09 4.75
C MET A 128 -26.62 -13.14 5.67
N GLU A 129 -26.16 -13.24 6.92
CA GLU A 129 -26.73 -14.15 7.92
C GLU A 129 -28.18 -13.81 8.25
N VAL A 130 -28.50 -12.51 8.34
CA VAL A 130 -29.86 -12.02 8.55
C VAL A 130 -30.80 -12.44 7.41
N LYS A 131 -30.37 -12.37 6.14
CA LYS A 131 -31.17 -12.87 5.01
C LYS A 131 -31.48 -14.37 5.17
N ASN A 132 -30.49 -15.18 5.48
CA ASN A 132 -30.69 -16.62 5.71
C ASN A 132 -31.69 -16.86 6.85
N SER A 133 -31.60 -16.09 7.94
CA SER A 133 -32.55 -16.19 9.06
C SER A 133 -33.99 -15.80 8.70
N PHE A 134 -34.19 -14.88 7.75
CA PHE A 134 -35.51 -14.48 7.26
C PHE A 134 -36.09 -15.47 6.25
N ILE A 135 -35.24 -16.17 5.48
CA ILE A 135 -35.67 -17.26 4.61
C ILE A 135 -36.17 -18.44 5.44
N ASP A 136 -35.49 -18.75 6.56
CA ASP A 136 -35.86 -19.87 7.44
C ASP A 136 -37.06 -19.56 8.36
N ASN A 137 -37.33 -18.29 8.69
CA ASN A 137 -38.45 -17.88 9.57
C ASN A 137 -39.11 -16.57 9.11
N PRO A 138 -40.16 -16.61 8.26
CA PRO A 138 -40.82 -15.41 7.72
C PRO A 138 -41.48 -14.50 8.78
N ASP A 139 -41.78 -15.02 9.98
CA ASP A 139 -42.37 -14.25 11.08
C ASP A 139 -41.37 -13.34 11.81
N MET A 140 -40.06 -13.65 11.78
CA MET A 140 -39.01 -12.81 12.39
C MET A 140 -38.85 -11.45 11.68
N LYS A 141 -39.28 -11.35 10.41
CA LYS A 141 -39.25 -10.10 9.65
C LYS A 141 -40.07 -9.00 10.33
N LYS A 142 -41.19 -9.35 10.95
CA LYS A 142 -42.04 -8.37 11.67
C LYS A 142 -41.41 -7.91 12.98
N GLU A 143 -40.81 -8.82 13.74
CA GLU A 143 -40.11 -8.51 15.01
C GLU A 143 -38.93 -7.53 14.77
N TYR A 144 -38.11 -7.80 13.76
CA TYR A 144 -36.97 -6.94 13.40
C TYR A 144 -37.41 -5.56 12.90
N LEU A 145 -38.49 -5.48 12.10
CA LEU A 145 -39.05 -4.20 11.63
C LEU A 145 -39.65 -3.36 12.76
N LEU A 146 -40.18 -4.00 13.81
CA LEU A 146 -40.74 -3.33 14.98
C LEU A 146 -39.64 -2.84 15.96
N SER A 147 -38.52 -3.55 16.04
CA SER A 147 -37.37 -3.16 16.88
C SER A 147 -36.62 -1.92 16.35
N GLY A 148 -36.64 -1.69 15.03
CA GLY A 148 -35.96 -0.58 14.38
C GLY A 148 -36.62 0.80 14.53
N LYS A 149 -37.83 0.89 15.11
CA LYS A 149 -38.57 2.16 15.29
C LYS A 149 -38.31 2.83 16.64
N LYS A 150 -37.52 2.22 17.54
CA LYS A 150 -37.29 2.70 18.90
C LYS A 150 -35.95 3.40 19.15
N THR A 151 -35.20 3.74 18.10
CA THR A 151 -34.05 4.66 18.19
C THR A 151 -34.23 5.75 17.16
#